data_AF-A0A948XIY5-F1
#
_entry.id   AF-A0A948XIY5-F1
#
_cell.length_a   1.000
_cell.length_b   1.000
_cell.length_c   1.000
_cell.angle_alpha   90.00
_cell.angle_beta   90.00
_cell.angle_gamma   90.00
#
_symmetry.space_group_name_H-M   'P 1'
#
loop_
_entity.id
_entity.type
_entity.pdbx_description
1 polymer ?
#
loop_
_entity_poly.entity_id
_entity_poly.type
_entity_poly.pdbx_seq_one_letter_code
_entity_poly.pdbx_strand_id
1 'polypeptide(L)'
;MRKSIAYVLCLSVVFMFLVSMSEAGDKVYLKKGELEKYNSLPSGKELYVMKKNGSYDDRANDLEELCKDYLYYRNKILKYAKAGDNQGAAKARSSFNQVNSTMSLEYTEKDIQQMFTLIEKSGYKAP
;
A
#
# COMPACT_ATOMS: atom_id res chain seq x y z
N MET A 1 -68.29 5.93 34.14
CA MET A 1 -68.31 6.99 33.09
C MET A 1 -67.16 6.73 32.13
N ARG A 2 -67.47 6.65 30.83
CA ARG A 2 -66.51 6.52 29.73
C ARG A 2 -65.69 7.80 29.57
N LYS A 3 -64.41 7.69 29.19
CA LYS A 3 -63.79 8.52 28.14
C LYS A 3 -62.48 7.88 27.65
N SER A 4 -62.40 7.79 26.34
CA SER A 4 -61.35 7.25 25.48
C SER A 4 -60.09 8.13 25.45
N ILE A 5 -58.97 7.62 24.91
CA ILE A 5 -58.31 8.10 23.67
C ILE A 5 -56.98 7.35 23.46
N ALA A 6 -56.81 6.89 22.22
CA ALA A 6 -55.63 6.22 21.69
C ALA A 6 -54.54 7.21 21.26
N TYR A 7 -53.28 6.83 21.43
CA TYR A 7 -52.12 7.31 20.67
C TYR A 7 -51.35 6.03 20.28
N VAL A 8 -51.56 5.48 19.08
CA VAL A 8 -50.89 5.83 17.81
C VAL A 8 -49.37 5.62 17.89
N LEU A 9 -48.95 4.43 17.44
CA LEU A 9 -47.84 4.18 16.52
C LEU A 9 -46.92 5.39 16.25
N CYS A 10 -45.76 5.44 16.93
CA CYS A 10 -44.55 6.03 16.36
C CYS A 10 -43.31 5.68 17.21
N LEU A 11 -42.84 4.43 17.12
CA LEU A 11 -41.43 4.12 17.39
C LEU A 11 -40.86 3.35 16.21
N SER A 12 -41.06 3.95 15.04
CA SER A 12 -40.23 3.72 13.87
C SER A 12 -38.81 4.20 14.16
N VAL A 13 -37.85 3.28 13.96
CA VAL A 13 -36.52 3.59 13.46
C VAL A 13 -35.70 4.52 14.37
N VAL A 14 -35.17 3.96 15.45
CA VAL A 14 -34.02 4.54 16.15
C VAL A 14 -32.85 3.59 15.97
N PHE A 15 -31.84 4.08 15.24
CA PHE A 15 -30.46 3.60 15.22
C PHE A 15 -30.13 2.31 14.45
N MET A 16 -30.44 2.31 13.15
CA MET A 16 -29.62 1.62 12.16
C MET A 16 -28.52 2.59 11.67
N PHE A 17 -27.62 3.01 12.57
CA PHE A 17 -26.44 3.82 12.24
C PHE A 17 -25.33 3.57 13.30
N LEU A 18 -24.68 2.41 13.17
CA LEU A 18 -23.26 2.28 13.51
C LEU A 18 -22.59 2.07 12.15
N VAL A 19 -22.48 3.14 11.36
CA VAL A 19 -21.22 3.86 11.17
C VAL A 19 -20.05 2.88 11.27
N SER A 20 -19.70 2.34 10.11
CA SER A 20 -18.40 1.76 9.82
C SER A 20 -17.34 2.56 10.56
N MET A 21 -16.69 1.95 11.55
CA MET A 21 -15.43 2.45 12.06
C MET A 21 -14.42 2.36 10.91
N SER A 22 -14.34 3.44 10.13
CA SER A 22 -13.15 3.74 9.37
C SER A 22 -12.07 4.05 10.39
N GLU A 23 -11.28 3.06 10.78
CA GLU A 23 -9.96 3.32 11.34
C GLU A 23 -9.21 4.13 10.28
N ALA A 24 -9.22 5.46 10.42
CA ALA A 24 -8.32 6.31 9.66
C ALA A 24 -6.91 5.92 10.13
N GLY A 25 -6.23 5.07 9.36
CA GLY A 25 -4.85 4.70 9.64
C GLY A 25 -4.01 5.96 9.80
N ASP A 26 -3.19 6.02 10.85
CA ASP A 26 -2.31 7.17 11.08
C ASP A 26 -1.46 7.43 9.84
N LYS A 27 -1.50 8.65 9.30
CA LYS A 27 -0.64 9.05 8.18
C LYS A 27 0.76 9.38 8.67
N VAL A 28 1.78 8.82 8.02
CA VAL A 28 3.20 9.06 8.34
C VAL A 28 3.89 9.65 7.13
N TYR A 29 4.31 10.91 7.23
CA TYR A 29 5.06 11.59 6.18
C TYR A 29 6.55 11.59 6.51
N LEU A 30 7.36 11.02 5.62
CA LEU A 30 8.81 10.96 5.76
C LEU A 30 9.48 11.90 4.77
N LYS A 31 10.41 12.72 5.24
CA LYS A 31 11.28 13.48 4.34
C LYS A 31 12.28 12.54 3.68
N LYS A 32 12.91 13.03 2.62
CA LYS A 32 13.95 12.33 1.87
C LYS A 32 15.03 11.77 2.80
N GLY A 33 15.31 10.47 2.70
CA GLY A 33 16.31 9.78 3.51
C GLY A 33 15.88 9.41 4.92
N GLU A 34 14.70 9.82 5.40
CA GLU A 34 14.27 9.54 6.78
C GLU A 34 13.77 8.11 6.98
N LEU A 35 13.55 7.36 5.90
CA LEU A 35 13.14 5.96 6.00
C LEU A 35 14.19 5.11 6.73
N GLU A 36 15.47 5.51 6.68
CA GLU A 36 16.57 4.82 7.38
C GLU A 36 16.37 4.73 8.90
N LYS A 37 15.58 5.63 9.48
CA LYS A 37 15.31 5.68 10.92
C LYS A 37 14.39 4.54 11.38
N TYR A 38 13.76 3.85 10.44
CA TYR A 38 12.80 2.78 10.71
C TYR A 38 13.50 1.43 10.73
N ASN A 39 13.19 0.62 11.74
CA ASN A 39 13.68 -0.77 11.86
C ASN A 39 12.67 -1.82 11.38
N SER A 40 11.40 -1.43 11.24
CA SER A 40 10.27 -2.23 10.75
C SER A 40 9.28 -1.32 10.01
N LEU A 41 8.48 -1.89 9.09
CA LEU A 41 7.39 -1.15 8.45
C LEU A 41 6.37 -0.72 9.51
N PRO A 42 5.88 0.53 9.46
CA PRO A 42 4.85 0.99 10.38
C PRO A 42 3.52 0.30 10.06
N SER A 43 3.20 -0.75 10.83
CA SER A 43 1.98 -1.53 10.66
C SER A 43 0.73 -0.68 10.95
N GLY A 44 -0.30 -0.81 10.11
CA GLY A 44 -1.58 -0.10 10.27
C GLY A 44 -1.50 1.40 9.95
N LYS A 45 -0.42 1.87 9.32
CA LYS A 45 -0.22 3.29 8.99
C LYS A 45 -0.13 3.48 7.48
N GLU A 46 -0.58 4.66 7.03
CA GLU A 46 -0.40 5.11 5.66
C GLU A 46 0.95 5.82 5.54
N LEU A 47 1.93 5.17 4.89
CA LEU A 47 3.29 5.68 4.76
C LEU A 47 3.46 6.51 3.48
N TYR A 48 3.88 7.76 3.63
CA TYR A 48 4.18 8.67 2.53
C TYR A 48 5.67 9.03 2.54
N VAL A 49 6.42 8.51 1.57
CA VAL A 49 7.85 8.82 1.41
C VAL A 49 8.00 9.95 0.40
N MET A 50 8.78 10.98 0.75
CA MET A 50 9.02 12.12 -0.14
C MET A 50 9.85 11.69 -1.37
N LYS A 51 9.37 12.08 -2.56
CA LYS A 51 10.05 11.91 -3.85
C LYS A 51 11.25 12.85 -3.97
N LYS A 52 12.13 12.59 -4.93
CA LYS A 52 13.34 13.40 -5.20
C LYS A 52 13.02 14.86 -5.52
N ASN A 53 11.88 15.12 -6.16
CA ASN A 53 11.40 16.45 -6.51
C ASN A 53 10.79 17.21 -5.31
N GLY A 54 10.72 16.59 -4.12
CA GLY A 54 10.18 17.18 -2.90
C GLY A 54 8.67 16.99 -2.72
N SER A 55 7.96 16.36 -3.66
CA SER A 55 6.54 16.06 -3.52
C SER A 55 6.31 14.70 -2.82
N TYR A 56 5.08 14.49 -2.37
CA TYR A 56 4.59 13.16 -1.97
C TYR A 56 3.73 12.58 -3.09
N ASP A 57 3.59 11.26 -3.13
CA ASP A 57 2.52 10.65 -3.92
C ASP A 57 1.17 10.85 -3.21
N ASP A 58 0.09 10.97 -3.99
CA ASP A 58 -1.26 11.06 -3.43
C ASP A 58 -1.68 9.71 -2.81
N ARG A 59 -1.15 8.60 -3.31
CA ARG A 59 -1.36 7.26 -2.77
C ARG A 59 -0.40 6.99 -1.62
N ALA A 60 -0.95 6.47 -0.51
CA ALA A 60 -0.15 5.92 0.56
C ALA A 60 0.64 4.69 0.08
N ASN A 61 1.78 4.45 0.72
CA ASN A 61 2.64 3.28 0.52
C ASN A 61 3.21 3.11 -0.90
N ASP A 62 3.23 4.16 -1.72
CA ASP A 62 3.68 4.08 -3.13
C ASP A 62 5.07 3.45 -3.29
N LEU A 63 6.07 3.89 -2.53
CA LEU A 63 7.40 3.29 -2.56
C LEU A 63 7.39 1.81 -2.13
N GLU A 64 6.58 1.45 -1.13
CA GLU A 64 6.46 0.06 -0.68
C GLU A 64 5.85 -0.82 -1.79
N GLU A 65 4.79 -0.35 -2.44
CA GLU A 65 4.15 -1.05 -3.55
C GLU A 65 5.09 -1.21 -4.74
N LEU A 66 5.82 -0.16 -5.14
CA LEU A 66 6.83 -0.24 -6.21
C LEU A 66 7.93 -1.26 -5.89
N CYS A 67 8.42 -1.30 -4.65
CA CYS A 67 9.40 -2.31 -4.24
C CYS A 67 8.79 -3.74 -4.26
N LYS A 68 7.53 -3.91 -3.86
CA LYS A 68 6.85 -5.23 -3.94
C LYS A 68 6.64 -5.68 -5.38
N ASP A 69 6.25 -4.77 -6.27
CA ASP A 69 6.09 -5.02 -7.70
C ASP A 69 7.42 -5.39 -8.35
N TYR A 70 8.51 -4.70 -7.98
CA TYR A 70 9.85 -5.05 -8.41
C TYR A 70 10.18 -6.51 -8.08
N LEU A 71 9.93 -6.93 -6.82
CA LEU A 71 10.19 -8.31 -6.37
C LEU A 71 9.29 -9.32 -7.11
N TYR A 72 8.02 -8.98 -7.30
CA TYR A 72 7.05 -9.81 -8.02
C TYR A 72 7.46 -10.04 -9.48
N TYR A 73 7.73 -8.98 -10.23
CA TYR A 73 8.12 -9.13 -11.63
C TYR A 73 9.49 -9.82 -11.78
N ARG A 74 10.44 -9.55 -10.88
CA ARG A 74 11.71 -10.29 -10.83
C ARG A 74 11.48 -11.79 -10.66
N ASN A 75 10.62 -12.18 -9.74
CA ASN A 75 10.30 -13.59 -9.49
C ASN A 75 9.54 -14.22 -10.68
N LYS A 76 8.61 -13.49 -11.30
CA LYS A 76 7.91 -13.93 -12.51
C LYS A 76 8.84 -14.18 -13.69
N ILE A 77 9.82 -13.30 -13.93
CA ILE A 77 10.84 -13.51 -14.97
C ILE A 77 11.53 -14.85 -14.76
N LEU A 78 11.98 -15.13 -13.52
CA LEU A 78 12.63 -16.40 -13.19
C LEU A 78 11.69 -17.60 -13.36
N LYS A 79 10.42 -17.47 -12.96
CA LYS A 79 9.41 -18.51 -13.10
C LYS A 79 9.14 -18.87 -14.56
N TYR A 80 8.91 -17.86 -15.41
CA TYR A 80 8.67 -18.09 -16.84
C TYR A 80 9.90 -18.62 -17.56
N ALA A 81 11.10 -18.10 -17.23
CA ALA A 81 12.35 -18.61 -17.78
C ALA A 81 12.57 -20.09 -17.45
N LYS A 82 12.30 -20.50 -16.20
CA LYS A 82 12.37 -21.92 -15.78
C LYS A 82 11.34 -22.81 -16.50
N ALA A 83 10.19 -22.25 -16.87
CA ALA A 83 9.14 -22.96 -17.59
C ALA A 83 9.34 -22.97 -19.12
N GLY A 84 10.37 -22.31 -19.65
CA GLY A 84 10.56 -22.15 -21.10
C GLY A 84 9.59 -21.16 -21.78
N ASP A 85 8.83 -20.40 -21.00
CA ASP A 85 7.88 -19.40 -21.52
C ASP A 85 8.59 -18.07 -21.81
N ASN A 86 9.22 -18.00 -22.99
CA ASN A 86 9.96 -16.82 -23.42
C ASN A 86 9.07 -15.57 -23.57
N GLN A 87 7.80 -15.73 -23.97
CA GLN A 87 6.90 -14.61 -24.16
C GLN A 87 6.43 -14.04 -22.82
N GLY A 88 6.08 -14.91 -21.87
CA GLY A 88 5.76 -14.52 -20.49
C GLY A 88 6.93 -13.84 -19.80
N ALA A 89 8.14 -14.39 -19.97
CA ALA A 89 9.36 -13.79 -19.43
C ALA A 89 9.62 -12.39 -20.01
N ALA A 90 9.44 -12.20 -21.33
CA ALA A 90 9.62 -10.91 -21.98
C ALA A 90 8.59 -9.86 -21.48
N LYS A 91 7.32 -10.24 -21.34
CA LYS A 91 6.27 -9.37 -20.78
C LYS A 91 6.59 -8.96 -19.35
N ALA A 92 6.96 -9.93 -18.49
CA ALA A 92 7.34 -9.66 -17.11
C ALA A 92 8.58 -8.75 -17.02
N ARG A 93 9.53 -8.90 -17.95
CA ARG A 93 10.73 -8.05 -18.02
C ARG A 93 10.41 -6.62 -18.44
N SER A 94 9.45 -6.44 -19.35
CA SER A 94 8.97 -5.10 -19.72
C SER A 94 8.37 -4.39 -18.51
N SER A 95 7.47 -5.05 -17.76
CA SER A 95 6.88 -4.49 -16.54
C SER A 95 7.94 -4.22 -15.46
N PHE A 96 8.88 -5.15 -15.26
CA PHE A 96 10.01 -4.96 -14.33
C PHE A 96 10.82 -3.71 -14.67
N ASN A 97 11.18 -3.52 -15.94
CA ASN A 97 11.97 -2.37 -16.37
C ASN A 97 11.20 -1.05 -16.13
N GLN A 98 9.90 -1.04 -16.38
CA GLN A 98 9.05 0.13 -16.10
C GLN A 98 9.04 0.45 -14.61
N VAL A 99 8.74 -0.53 -13.75
CA VAL A 99 8.73 -0.34 -12.28
C VAL A 99 10.09 0.11 -11.77
N ASN A 100 11.17 -0.54 -12.22
CA ASN A 100 12.53 -0.18 -11.82
C ASN A 100 12.89 1.24 -12.25
N SER A 101 12.50 1.66 -13.46
CA SER A 101 12.74 3.02 -13.95
C SER A 101 11.94 4.05 -13.16
N THR A 102 10.65 3.80 -12.91
CA THR A 102 9.80 4.70 -12.13
C THR A 102 10.34 4.85 -10.70
N MET A 103 10.59 3.73 -10.03
CA MET A 103 11.13 3.72 -8.66
C MET A 103 12.47 4.49 -8.59
N SER A 104 13.40 4.21 -9.51
CA SER A 104 14.71 4.86 -9.54
C SER A 104 14.63 6.34 -9.92
N LEU A 105 13.65 6.76 -10.72
CA LEU A 105 13.44 8.16 -11.10
C LEU A 105 12.86 8.98 -9.94
N GLU A 106 11.86 8.43 -9.24
CA GLU A 106 11.08 9.16 -8.25
C GLU A 106 11.73 9.17 -6.87
N TYR A 107 12.42 8.09 -6.46
CA TYR A 107 12.89 7.92 -5.08
C TYR A 107 14.41 7.85 -4.97
N THR A 108 14.93 8.17 -3.79
CA THR A 108 16.38 8.06 -3.53
C THR A 108 16.81 6.61 -3.42
N GLU A 109 18.03 6.33 -3.84
CA GLU A 109 18.60 4.99 -3.68
C GLU A 109 18.60 4.54 -2.22
N LYS A 110 18.88 5.46 -1.29
CA LYS A 110 18.88 5.19 0.15
C LYS A 110 17.51 4.74 0.67
N ASP A 111 16.45 5.48 0.30
CA ASP A 111 15.08 5.11 0.70
C ASP A 111 14.64 3.81 0.00
N ILE A 112 15.01 3.58 -1.26
CA ILE A 112 14.73 2.34 -1.97
C ILE A 112 15.38 1.14 -1.28
N GLN A 113 16.69 1.22 -0.97
CA GLN A 113 17.43 0.15 -0.30
C GLN A 113 16.85 -0.16 1.09
N GLN A 114 16.52 0.89 1.84
CA GLN A 114 15.89 0.72 3.15
C GLN A 114 14.50 0.09 3.02
N MET A 115 13.68 0.50 2.05
CA MET A 115 12.36 -0.09 1.83
C MET A 115 12.46 -1.59 1.55
N PHE A 116 13.40 -2.03 0.71
CA PHE A 116 13.66 -3.46 0.50
C PHE A 116 14.03 -4.18 1.79
N THR A 117 14.89 -3.59 2.62
CA THR A 117 15.27 -4.14 3.93
C THR A 117 14.05 -4.29 4.84
N LEU A 118 13.17 -3.30 4.87
CA LEU A 118 11.96 -3.30 5.69
C LEU A 118 10.93 -4.34 5.20
N ILE A 119 10.77 -4.48 3.89
CA ILE A 119 9.93 -5.50 3.25
C ILE A 119 10.45 -6.91 3.55
N GLU A 120 11.77 -7.12 3.50
CA GLU A 120 12.36 -8.42 3.85
C GLU A 120 12.11 -8.77 5.32
N LYS A 121 12.33 -7.81 6.22
CA LYS A 121 12.07 -7.96 7.67
C LYS A 121 10.61 -8.21 8.01
N SER A 122 9.67 -7.70 7.21
CA SER A 122 8.24 -7.97 7.41
C SER A 122 7.85 -9.41 7.06
N GLY A 123 8.77 -10.18 6.48
CA GLY A 123 8.53 -11.56 6.04
C GLY A 123 7.79 -11.64 4.71
N TYR A 124 7.64 -10.54 3.98
CA TYR A 124 6.99 -10.54 2.67
C TYR A 124 7.65 -11.52 1.72
N LYS A 125 6.82 -12.36 1.08
CA LYS A 125 7.21 -13.27 0.02
C LYS A 125 6.46 -12.89 -1.24
N ALA A 126 7.18 -12.37 -2.23
CA ALA A 126 6.59 -12.05 -3.52
C ALA A 126 6.09 -13.35 -4.19
N PRO A 127 4.83 -13.36 -4.69
CA PRO A 127 4.20 -14.54 -5.29
C PRO A 127 4.81 -14.95 -6.65
#